data_AF-A0A5N6LKP3-F1
#
_entry.id   AF-A0A5N6LKP3-F1
#
_cell.length_a   1.000
_cell.length_b   1.000
_cell.length_c   1.000
_cell.angle_alpha   90.00
_cell.angle_beta   90.00
_cell.angle_gamma   90.00
#
_symmetry.space_group_name_H-M   'P 1'
#
loop_
_entity.id
_entity.type
_entity.pdbx_description
1 polymer ?
#
loop_
_entity_poly.entity_id
_entity_poly.type
_entity_poly.pdbx_seq_one_letter_code
_entity_poly.pdbx_strand_id
1 'polypeptide(L)'
;MGEEVFPWLKSLPLAPEYHPTLAEFQDPISYIFKIEEEASKYGICKIVPPVSGSPRKTVIANLNRSLCARSSDSSPTFTTRQQQIGFCARKHHRPVQKPVWQSGERGLTALEVETLYWKAHVDKPFSVEYANDMPGSAFDQTGGGVGGNWGKRRLGME
;
A
#
# COMPACT_ATOMS: atom_id res chain seq x y z
N MET A 1 4.92 25.43 11.97
CA MET A 1 5.33 24.75 13.22
C MET A 1 5.19 23.27 12.93
N GLY A 2 6.29 22.50 12.93
CA GLY A 2 6.26 21.06 12.61
C GLY A 2 5.54 20.28 13.69
N GLU A 3 4.99 19.11 13.35
CA GLU A 3 4.32 18.28 14.35
C GLU A 3 5.35 17.64 15.28
N GLU A 4 5.11 17.68 16.59
CA GLU A 4 5.97 16.99 17.55
C GLU A 4 5.75 15.47 17.43
N VAL A 5 6.75 14.80 16.84
CA VAL A 5 6.75 13.34 16.63
C VAL A 5 7.01 12.62 17.94
N PHE A 6 6.18 11.60 18.24
CA PHE A 6 6.33 10.78 19.44
C PHE A 6 7.73 10.15 19.55
N PRO A 7 8.40 10.19 20.72
CA PRO A 7 9.76 9.65 20.86
C PRO A 7 9.88 8.18 20.50
N TRP A 8 8.87 7.37 20.86
CA TRP A 8 8.87 5.94 20.60
C TRP A 8 8.79 5.60 19.10
N LEU A 9 8.14 6.43 18.28
CA LEU A 9 8.11 6.27 16.82
C LEU A 9 9.50 6.41 16.20
N LYS A 10 10.31 7.34 16.72
CA LYS A 10 11.68 7.57 16.25
C LYS A 10 12.63 6.41 16.63
N SER A 11 12.29 5.67 17.67
CA SER A 11 13.10 4.55 18.18
C SER A 11 12.62 3.18 17.71
N LEU A 12 11.56 3.09 16.90
CA LEU A 12 11.09 1.81 16.38
C LEU A 12 12.16 1.19 15.48
N PRO A 13 12.50 -0.10 15.68
CA PRO A 13 13.46 -0.78 14.83
C PRO A 13 12.88 -0.89 13.41
N LEU A 14 13.71 -0.58 12.41
CA LEU A 14 13.33 -0.75 11.02
C LEU A 14 13.49 -2.22 10.62
N ALA A 15 12.57 -2.68 9.77
CA ALA A 15 12.71 -3.96 9.10
C ALA A 15 13.87 -3.94 8.09
N PRO A 16 14.51 -5.10 7.82
CA PRO A 16 15.59 -5.17 6.83
C PRO A 16 15.09 -4.78 5.43
N GLU A 17 15.96 -4.06 4.72
CA GLU A 17 15.74 -3.63 3.34
C GLU A 17 16.77 -4.29 2.42
N TYR A 18 16.28 -4.99 1.39
CA TYR A 18 17.09 -5.75 0.45
C TYR A 18 17.07 -5.12 -0.95
N HIS A 19 18.23 -5.09 -1.59
CA HIS A 19 18.46 -4.49 -2.92
C HIS A 19 19.02 -5.54 -3.87
N PRO A 20 18.17 -6.41 -4.47
CA PRO A 20 18.62 -7.43 -5.41
C PRO A 20 19.30 -6.81 -6.63
N THR A 21 20.32 -7.49 -7.13
CA THR A 21 20.84 -7.23 -8.48
C THR A 21 19.81 -7.58 -9.54
N LEU A 22 20.00 -7.08 -10.77
CA LEU A 22 19.12 -7.41 -11.90
C LEU A 22 18.98 -8.92 -12.16
N ALA A 23 20.05 -9.70 -11.91
CA ALA A 23 20.06 -11.15 -12.07
C ALA A 23 19.26 -11.85 -10.97
N GLU A 24 19.48 -11.47 -9.71
CA GLU A 24 18.72 -12.00 -8.57
C GLU A 24 17.23 -11.66 -8.66
N PHE A 25 16.91 -10.49 -9.19
CA PHE A 25 15.52 -10.05 -9.35
C PHE A 25 14.75 -10.81 -10.44
N GLN A 26 15.38 -11.67 -11.24
CA GLN A 26 14.67 -12.47 -12.25
C GLN A 26 13.86 -13.62 -11.63
N ASP A 27 14.37 -14.18 -10.52
CA ASP A 27 13.77 -15.31 -9.82
C ASP A 27 13.34 -14.91 -8.39
N PRO A 28 12.07 -14.47 -8.23
CA PRO A 28 11.57 -14.01 -6.94
C PRO A 28 11.58 -15.09 -5.86
N ILE A 29 11.29 -16.34 -6.20
CA ILE A 29 11.20 -17.42 -5.22
C ILE A 29 12.59 -17.77 -4.71
N SER A 30 13.56 -17.91 -5.61
CA SER A 30 14.96 -18.12 -5.25
C SER A 30 15.50 -16.96 -4.39
N TYR A 31 15.17 -15.71 -4.74
CA TYR A 31 15.59 -14.56 -3.94
C TYR A 31 14.95 -14.52 -2.55
N ILE A 32 13.66 -14.85 -2.44
CA ILE A 32 12.97 -14.93 -1.13
C ILE A 32 13.64 -16.00 -0.26
N PHE A 33 13.92 -17.19 -0.79
CA PHE A 33 14.63 -18.24 -0.05
C PHE A 33 16.05 -17.81 0.36
N LYS A 34 16.74 -17.04 -0.49
CA LYS A 34 18.06 -16.49 -0.15
C LYS A 34 18.03 -15.58 1.09
N ILE A 35 16.99 -14.76 1.26
CA ILE A 35 16.91 -13.78 2.36
C ILE A 35 16.13 -14.31 3.57
N GLU A 36 15.44 -15.45 3.45
CA GLU A 36 14.49 -15.97 4.44
C GLU A 36 15.10 -16.15 5.84
N GLU A 37 16.31 -16.70 5.93
CA GLU A 37 16.97 -17.01 7.22
C GLU A 37 17.14 -15.75 8.09
N GLU A 38 17.43 -14.60 7.46
CA GLU A 38 17.55 -13.32 8.16
C GLU A 38 16.19 -12.64 8.31
N ALA A 39 15.43 -12.52 7.21
CA ALA A 39 14.18 -11.76 7.17
C ALA A 39 13.09 -12.35 8.08
N SER A 40 13.04 -13.67 8.22
CA SER A 40 12.07 -14.38 9.07
C SER A 40 12.16 -13.98 10.55
N LYS A 41 13.34 -13.56 11.03
CA LYS A 41 13.54 -13.08 12.41
C LYS A 41 12.77 -11.80 12.72
N TYR A 42 12.43 -11.01 11.69
CA TYR A 42 11.71 -9.73 11.82
C TYR A 42 10.21 -9.87 11.48
N GLY A 43 9.80 -10.94 10.78
CA GLY A 43 8.42 -11.17 10.34
C GLY A 43 7.98 -10.32 9.13
N ILE A 44 8.63 -9.21 8.84
CA ILE A 44 8.43 -8.37 7.66
C ILE A 44 9.79 -7.87 7.13
N CYS A 45 9.91 -7.74 5.82
CA CYS A 45 11.05 -7.10 5.16
C CYS A 45 10.59 -6.27 3.96
N LYS A 46 11.48 -5.43 3.43
CA LYS A 46 11.27 -4.66 2.21
C LYS A 46 12.27 -5.09 1.14
N ILE A 47 11.79 -5.36 -0.07
CA ILE A 47 12.64 -5.59 -1.25
C ILE A 47 12.47 -4.38 -2.17
N VAL A 48 13.56 -3.69 -2.49
CA VAL A 48 13.58 -2.54 -3.42
C VAL A 48 13.98 -3.06 -4.80
N PRO A 49 13.06 -3.03 -5.79
CA PRO A 49 13.39 -3.47 -7.14
C PRO A 49 14.55 -2.67 -7.75
N PRO A 50 15.49 -3.30 -8.50
CA PRO A 50 16.59 -2.62 -9.19
C PRO A 50 16.15 -1.90 -10.46
N VAL A 51 14.85 -1.64 -10.60
CA VAL A 51 14.19 -1.21 -11.83
C VAL A 51 13.16 -0.15 -11.50
N SER A 52 13.03 0.83 -12.40
CA SER A 52 12.02 1.87 -12.26
C SER A 52 10.61 1.29 -12.41
N GLY A 53 9.67 1.78 -11.59
CA GLY A 53 8.26 1.41 -11.72
C GLY A 53 7.63 1.86 -13.05
N SER A 54 6.60 1.14 -13.49
CA SER A 54 5.82 1.50 -14.68
C SER A 54 5.17 2.88 -14.55
N PRO A 55 5.02 3.65 -15.65
CA PRO A 55 4.36 4.94 -15.61
C PRO A 55 2.91 4.84 -15.08
N ARG A 56 2.48 5.84 -14.29
CA ARG A 56 1.12 5.90 -13.71
C ARG A 56 0.01 5.68 -14.74
N LYS A 57 0.15 6.24 -15.95
CA LYS A 57 -0.81 6.05 -17.04
C LYS A 57 -0.97 4.57 -17.43
N THR A 58 0.15 3.85 -17.54
CA THR A 58 0.18 2.42 -17.85
C THR A 58 -0.45 1.60 -16.72
N VAL A 59 -0.09 1.89 -15.47
CA VAL A 59 -0.64 1.21 -14.27
C VAL A 59 -2.17 1.35 -14.22
N ILE A 60 -2.70 2.57 -14.44
CA ILE A 60 -4.14 2.84 -14.45
C ILE A 60 -4.82 2.12 -15.64
N ALA A 61 -4.24 2.17 -16.83
CA ALA A 61 -4.80 1.49 -18.00
C ALA A 61 -4.87 -0.03 -17.82
N ASN A 62 -3.84 -0.64 -17.24
CA ASN A 62 -3.81 -2.08 -16.94
C ASN A 62 -4.87 -2.45 -15.89
N LEU A 63 -4.97 -1.65 -14.82
CA LEU A 63 -5.96 -1.87 -13.77
C LEU A 63 -7.39 -1.77 -14.32
N ASN A 64 -7.70 -0.72 -15.08
CA ASN A 64 -9.02 -0.54 -15.68
C ASN A 64 -9.38 -1.70 -16.60
N ARG A 65 -8.45 -2.12 -17.48
CA ARG A 65 -8.63 -3.30 -18.33
C ARG A 65 -8.92 -4.55 -17.50
N SER A 66 -8.18 -4.75 -16.41
CA SER A 66 -8.36 -5.90 -15.53
C SER A 66 -9.68 -5.88 -14.77
N LEU A 67 -10.20 -4.70 -14.41
CA LEU A 67 -11.51 -4.54 -13.77
C LEU A 67 -12.65 -4.76 -14.76
N CYS A 68 -12.58 -4.16 -15.96
CA CYS A 68 -13.57 -4.34 -17.03
C CYS A 68 -13.75 -5.82 -17.38
N ALA A 69 -12.65 -6.58 -17.46
CA ALA A 69 -12.68 -8.02 -17.75
C ALA A 69 -13.43 -8.86 -16.70
N ARG A 70 -13.73 -8.30 -15.52
CA ARG A 70 -14.39 -8.97 -14.41
C ARG A 70 -15.80 -8.42 -14.12
N SER A 71 -16.21 -7.37 -14.83
CA SER A 71 -17.53 -6.76 -14.70
C SER A 71 -18.44 -7.20 -15.85
N SER A 72 -19.71 -7.50 -15.57
CA SER A 72 -20.71 -7.77 -16.61
C SER A 72 -20.91 -6.58 -17.56
N ASP A 73 -20.83 -5.37 -17.00
CA ASP A 73 -21.18 -4.13 -17.71
C ASP A 73 -19.95 -3.48 -18.37
N SER A 74 -18.82 -4.19 -18.40
CA SER A 74 -17.53 -3.72 -18.93
C SER A 74 -17.04 -2.38 -18.34
N SER A 75 -17.55 -1.97 -17.18
CA SER A 75 -17.14 -0.75 -16.47
C SER A 75 -16.07 -1.08 -15.42
N PRO A 76 -14.99 -0.27 -15.30
CA PRO A 76 -13.92 -0.55 -14.35
C PRO A 76 -14.35 -0.19 -12.91
N THR A 77 -15.08 -1.08 -12.26
CA THR A 77 -15.68 -0.87 -10.93
C THR A 77 -15.07 -1.80 -9.89
N PHE A 78 -14.87 -1.30 -8.67
CA PHE A 78 -14.49 -2.09 -7.49
C PHE A 78 -15.27 -1.60 -6.26
N THR A 79 -15.35 -2.42 -5.22
CA THR A 79 -16.06 -2.08 -3.99
C THR A 79 -15.15 -1.33 -3.01
N THR A 80 -15.70 -0.32 -2.35
CA THR A 80 -15.06 0.36 -1.23
C THR A 80 -15.71 -0.05 0.09
N ARG A 81 -15.02 0.21 1.19
CA ARG A 81 -15.50 0.04 2.56
C ARG A 81 -15.22 1.32 3.33
N GLN A 82 -16.17 1.73 4.15
CA GLN A 82 -15.96 2.75 5.17
C GLN A 82 -15.76 2.10 6.54
N GLN A 83 -14.69 2.48 7.23
CA GLN A 83 -14.44 2.09 8.61
C GLN A 83 -14.35 3.33 9.49
N GLN A 84 -15.02 3.28 10.65
CA GLN A 84 -14.86 4.29 11.68
C GLN A 84 -13.70 3.89 12.59
N ILE A 85 -12.75 4.81 12.74
CA ILE A 85 -11.56 4.66 13.58
C ILE A 85 -11.79 5.42 14.89
N GLY A 86 -11.39 4.84 16.03
CA GLY A 86 -11.57 5.41 17.37
C GLY A 86 -12.88 5.00 18.08
N PHE A 87 -12.99 5.29 19.38
CA PHE A 87 -14.15 4.96 20.20
C PHE A 87 -15.23 6.05 20.16
N CYS A 88 -16.47 5.69 19.81
CA CYS A 88 -17.62 6.59 19.80
C CYS A 88 -18.42 6.48 21.10
N ALA A 89 -18.27 7.44 22.01
CA ALA A 89 -19.19 7.57 23.15
C ALA A 89 -20.54 8.24 22.78
N ARG A 90 -20.63 8.93 21.62
CA ARG A 90 -21.85 9.65 21.20
C ARG A 90 -22.18 9.45 19.72
N LYS A 91 -23.44 9.03 19.46
CA LYS A 91 -24.06 8.73 18.16
C LYS A 91 -24.28 9.94 17.23
N HIS A 92 -23.38 10.93 17.20
CA HIS A 92 -23.47 12.01 16.22
C HIS A 92 -22.35 11.89 15.19
N HIS A 93 -22.67 11.17 14.11
CA HIS A 93 -21.87 11.15 12.89
C HIS A 93 -21.82 12.56 12.31
N ARG A 94 -20.65 13.21 12.29
CA ARG A 94 -20.45 14.44 11.53
C ARG A 94 -19.93 14.06 10.15
N PRO A 95 -20.44 14.65 9.06
CA PRO A 95 -19.94 14.37 7.72
C PRO A 95 -18.46 14.73 7.62
N VAL A 96 -17.66 13.87 6.98
CA VAL A 96 -16.28 14.17 6.58
C VAL A 96 -16.29 15.44 5.72
N GLN A 97 -15.65 16.49 6.20
CA GLN A 97 -15.70 17.81 5.56
C GLN A 97 -14.82 17.88 4.31
N LYS A 98 -13.68 17.18 4.31
CA LYS A 98 -12.76 17.02 3.18
C LYS A 98 -11.99 15.69 3.30
N PRO A 99 -11.72 14.97 2.20
CA PRO A 99 -10.87 13.80 2.23
C PRO A 99 -9.41 14.17 2.51
N VAL A 100 -8.66 13.26 3.15
CA VAL A 100 -7.27 13.50 3.61
C VAL A 100 -6.34 13.88 2.46
N TRP A 101 -6.48 13.26 1.29
CA TRP A 101 -5.65 13.57 0.12
C TRP A 101 -5.92 14.96 -0.50
N GLN A 102 -7.06 15.59 -0.16
CA GLN A 102 -7.32 17.00 -0.50
C GLN A 102 -6.84 17.98 0.58
N SER A 103 -6.41 17.47 1.74
CA SER A 103 -5.93 18.27 2.88
C SER A 103 -4.40 18.44 2.87
N GLY A 104 -3.71 17.91 1.85
CA GLY A 104 -2.26 17.92 1.68
C GLY A 104 -1.65 19.27 1.30
N GLU A 105 -2.18 20.38 1.83
CA GLU A 105 -1.58 21.72 1.65
C GLU A 105 -0.23 21.85 2.40
N ARG A 106 0.08 20.90 3.30
CA ARG A 106 1.33 20.84 4.07
C ARG A 106 2.13 19.60 3.68
N GLY A 107 3.40 19.80 3.33
CA GLY A 107 4.36 18.73 3.07
C GLY A 107 4.81 18.05 4.36
N LEU A 108 3.97 17.17 4.90
CA LEU A 108 4.26 16.39 6.10
C LEU A 108 5.22 15.22 5.80
N THR A 109 6.13 14.95 6.72
CA THR A 109 6.99 13.75 6.70
C THR A 109 6.21 12.50 7.12
N ALA A 110 6.74 11.31 6.81
CA ALA A 110 6.10 10.04 7.20
C ALA A 110 5.86 9.92 8.71
N LEU A 111 6.82 10.34 9.54
CA LEU A 111 6.70 10.31 11.00
C LEU A 111 5.66 11.30 11.54
N GLU A 112 5.49 12.45 10.88
CA GLU A 112 4.44 13.41 11.26
C GLU A 112 3.06 12.86 10.91
N VAL A 113 2.90 12.23 9.74
CA VAL A 113 1.65 11.56 9.36
C VAL A 113 1.31 10.43 10.34
N GLU A 114 2.29 9.61 10.73
CA GLU A 114 2.10 8.54 11.70
C GLU A 114 1.74 9.08 13.10
N THR A 115 2.39 10.18 13.51
CA THR A 115 2.05 10.88 14.76
C THR A 115 0.60 11.36 14.75
N LEU A 116 0.16 11.98 13.65
CA LEU A 116 -1.24 12.43 13.49
C LEU A 116 -2.21 11.26 13.52
N TYR A 117 -1.86 10.14 12.89
CA TYR A 117 -2.66 8.90 12.94
C TYR A 117 -2.87 8.48 14.40
N TRP A 118 -1.80 8.34 15.19
CA TRP A 118 -1.91 7.91 16.59
C TRP A 118 -2.66 8.91 17.48
N LYS A 119 -2.46 10.23 17.28
CA LYS A 119 -3.25 11.27 18.00
C LYS A 119 -4.74 11.15 17.69
N ALA A 120 -5.10 10.98 16.42
CA ALA A 120 -6.49 10.90 15.98
C ALA A 120 -7.25 9.72 16.61
N HIS A 121 -6.57 8.61 16.94
CA HIS A 121 -7.19 7.45 17.60
C HIS A 121 -7.67 7.75 19.02
N VAL A 122 -7.04 8.71 19.69
CA VAL A 122 -7.32 9.07 21.08
C VAL A 122 -8.39 10.15 21.18
N ASP A 123 -8.39 11.11 20.24
CA ASP A 123 -9.17 12.35 20.40
C ASP A 123 -10.57 12.30 19.81
N LYS A 124 -10.72 11.84 18.55
CA LYS A 124 -11.98 11.99 17.83
C LYS A 124 -12.16 10.90 16.78
N PRO A 125 -13.32 10.22 16.77
CA PRO A 125 -13.59 9.22 15.76
C PRO A 125 -13.74 9.86 14.37
N PHE A 126 -13.15 9.22 13.37
CA PHE A 126 -13.22 9.63 11.97
C PHE A 126 -13.48 8.41 11.07
N SER A 127 -14.04 8.64 9.88
CA SER A 127 -14.23 7.58 8.90
C SER A 127 -13.13 7.59 7.85
N VAL A 128 -12.67 6.40 7.48
CA VAL A 128 -11.75 6.15 6.37
C VAL A 128 -12.48 5.31 5.35
N GLU A 129 -12.40 5.71 4.08
CA GLU A 129 -12.80 4.86 2.96
C GLU A 129 -11.55 4.19 2.37
N TYR A 130 -11.62 2.88 2.14
CA TYR A 130 -10.56 2.09 1.53
C TYR A 130 -11.15 0.96 0.69
N ALA A 131 -10.36 0.36 -0.18
CA ALA A 131 -10.78 -0.77 -1.00
C ALA A 131 -9.82 -1.96 -0.80
N ASN A 132 -10.25 -2.93 0.01
CA ASN A 132 -9.56 -4.20 0.17
C ASN A 132 -10.07 -5.21 -0.85
N ASP A 133 -9.25 -6.22 -1.13
CA ASP A 133 -9.62 -7.37 -1.97
C ASP A 133 -10.14 -6.95 -3.35
N MET A 134 -9.61 -5.83 -3.88
CA MET A 134 -9.96 -5.35 -5.20
C MET A 134 -9.63 -6.43 -6.23
N PRO A 135 -10.59 -6.82 -7.08
CA PRO A 135 -10.33 -7.78 -8.13
C PRO A 135 -9.39 -7.19 -9.18
N GLY A 136 -8.59 -8.05 -9.82
CA GLY A 136 -7.74 -7.66 -10.94
C GLY A 136 -6.33 -7.23 -10.55
N SER A 137 -5.58 -6.69 -11.51
CA SER A 137 -4.17 -6.36 -11.33
C SER A 137 -3.72 -5.22 -12.25
N ALA A 138 -2.80 -4.41 -11.74
CA ALA A 138 -2.16 -3.34 -12.49
C ALA A 138 -0.85 -3.79 -13.20
N PHE A 139 -0.40 -5.03 -12.94
CA PHE A 139 0.71 -5.61 -13.69
C PHE A 139 0.30 -5.87 -15.14
N ASP A 140 1.28 -5.79 -16.03
CA ASP A 140 1.08 -6.16 -17.43
C ASP A 140 0.74 -7.67 -17.54
N GLN A 141 -0.31 -7.96 -18.30
CA GLN A 141 -0.79 -9.33 -18.51
C GLN A 141 0.07 -10.10 -19.53
N THR A 142 0.88 -9.40 -20.33
CA THR A 142 1.60 -9.94 -21.49
C THR A 142 2.94 -10.63 -21.18
N GLY A 143 3.29 -10.87 -19.92
CA GLY A 143 4.57 -11.56 -19.64
C GLY A 143 5.77 -10.63 -19.53
N GLY A 144 5.89 -9.68 -20.46
CA GLY A 144 7.13 -8.95 -20.77
C GLY A 144 7.43 -7.66 -20.00
N GLY A 145 6.55 -7.25 -19.07
CA GLY A 145 6.79 -6.08 -18.24
C GLY A 145 7.91 -6.28 -17.22
N VAL A 146 8.70 -5.23 -16.97
CA VAL A 146 9.74 -5.21 -15.94
C VAL A 146 9.13 -5.55 -14.57
N GLY A 147 9.67 -6.57 -13.88
CA GLY A 147 9.11 -7.09 -12.63
C GLY A 147 7.88 -7.99 -12.79
N GLY A 148 7.54 -8.41 -14.01
CA GLY A 148 6.37 -9.26 -14.28
C GLY A 148 6.37 -10.59 -13.50
N ASN A 149 7.55 -11.15 -13.22
CA ASN A 149 7.71 -12.38 -12.42
C ASN A 149 7.33 -12.20 -10.95
N TRP A 150 7.34 -10.97 -10.43
CA TRP A 150 6.96 -10.63 -9.06
C TRP A 150 5.44 -10.39 -8.90
N GLY A 151 4.66 -10.50 -9.97
CA GLY A 151 3.20 -10.41 -9.88
C GLY A 151 2.62 -11.60 -9.10
N LYS A 152 1.71 -11.34 -8.14
CA LYS A 152 1.10 -12.37 -7.26
C LYS A 152 0.60 -13.61 -8.00
N ARG A 153 -0.02 -13.44 -9.17
CA ARG A 153 -0.43 -14.56 -10.06
C ARG A 153 0.70 -15.48 -10.44
N ARG A 154 1.87 -14.93 -10.81
CA ARG A 154 3.02 -15.72 -11.22
C ARG A 154 3.72 -16.40 -10.05
N LEU A 155 3.57 -15.85 -8.86
CA LEU A 155 4.02 -16.46 -7.61
C LEU A 155 3.06 -17.53 -7.07
N GLY A 156 1.91 -17.76 -7.70
CA GLY A 156 0.89 -18.70 -7.21
C GLY A 156 0.21 -18.27 -5.92
N MET A 157 0.13 -16.95 -5.67
CA MET A 157 -0.40 -16.36 -4.43
C MET A 157 -1.80 -15.72 -4.60
N GLU A 158 -2.57 -16.11 -5.62
CA GLU A 158 -3.97 -15.69 -5.83
C GLU A 158 -4.97 -16.80 -5.52
#